data_AF-A0AAD5WYK2-F1
#
_entry.id   AF-A0AAD5WYK2-F1
#
_cell.length_a   1.000
_cell.length_b   1.000
_cell.length_c   1.000
_cell.angle_alpha   90.00
_cell.angle_beta   90.00
_cell.angle_gamma   90.00
#
_symmetry.space_group_name_H-M   'P 1'
#
loop_
_entity.id
_entity.type
_entity.pdbx_description
1 polymer ?
#
loop_
_entity_poly.entity_id
_entity_poly.type
_entity_poly.pdbx_seq_one_letter_code
_entity_poly.pdbx_strand_id
1 'polypeptide(L)'
;MPFEIYTSLPHSRTPSQTIQALSKFTTQYSTATSFVPNGVCTQEEKRVFVEQLLRGLSSNLEERRNAGTGGSGDSSGSEEEEATRLTLESLRILCRESLSCSQVYSSSGISLLLSHSTLPLTPSPSPSSSSPTQATFKPDSQVTIESLKVLSNCLLQNPQSRRCFEELGGVEGVVGGLGLDPTKLNLTTQFLLLRLLFLTTVDNKHTVAKLVEALGVVDVIEKIIKKHTPKPIEPGPFTPQTVLSEALKLVFNLMHDKAPSSKIGGGLFGGAVTYTDADEEVVEGVKPFS
;
A
#
# COMPACT_ATOMS: atom_id res chain seq x y z
N MET A 1 -22.46 14.33 18.85
CA MET A 1 -23.17 13.08 18.51
C MET A 1 -22.86 12.58 17.08
N PRO A 2 -21.60 12.27 16.66
CA PRO A 2 -21.37 11.78 15.30
C PRO A 2 -21.03 10.29 15.20
N PHE A 3 -20.38 9.66 16.19
CA PHE A 3 -19.87 8.28 16.08
C PHE A 3 -20.81 7.19 16.63
N GLU A 4 -21.74 7.53 17.53
CA GLU A 4 -22.69 6.56 18.13
C GLU A 4 -23.58 5.86 17.10
N ILE A 5 -23.90 6.52 15.98
CA ILE A 5 -24.68 5.90 14.89
C ILE A 5 -23.88 4.80 14.18
N TYR A 6 -22.56 4.85 14.29
CA TYR A 6 -21.64 3.97 13.57
C TYR A 6 -21.14 2.81 14.42
N THR A 7 -21.15 2.92 15.75
CA THR A 7 -20.73 1.84 16.67
C THR A 7 -21.75 0.69 16.76
N SER A 8 -22.90 0.76 16.09
CA SER A 8 -23.90 -0.31 16.06
C SER A 8 -23.92 -1.11 14.74
N LEU A 9 -22.94 -0.90 13.86
CA LEU A 9 -23.03 -1.29 12.44
C LEU A 9 -23.03 -2.80 12.10
N PRO A 10 -22.43 -3.77 12.84
CA PRO A 10 -22.24 -5.10 12.24
C PRO A 10 -23.33 -6.15 12.46
N HIS A 11 -24.29 -5.98 13.39
CA HIS A 11 -25.11 -7.14 13.84
C HIS A 11 -26.61 -7.06 13.54
N SER A 12 -27.15 -5.95 13.02
CA SER A 12 -28.59 -5.79 12.83
C SER A 12 -29.04 -5.00 11.60
N ARG A 13 -28.11 -4.54 10.75
CA ARG A 13 -28.43 -3.69 9.61
C ARG A 13 -28.46 -4.46 8.30
N THR A 14 -29.40 -4.10 7.43
CA THR A 14 -29.39 -4.58 6.05
C THR A 14 -28.21 -3.95 5.29
N PRO A 15 -27.69 -4.60 4.22
CA PRO A 15 -26.61 -4.04 3.41
C PRO A 15 -26.86 -2.58 2.97
N SER A 16 -28.09 -2.27 2.55
CA SER A 16 -28.46 -0.92 2.12
C SER A 16 -28.36 0.14 3.24
N GLN A 17 -28.68 -0.21 4.49
CA GLN A 17 -28.51 0.69 5.63
C GLN A 17 -27.02 0.92 5.96
N THR A 18 -26.20 -0.11 5.82
CA THR A 18 -24.74 -0.02 5.99
C THR A 18 -24.14 0.89 4.92
N ILE A 19 -24.50 0.72 3.65
CA ILE A 19 -24.08 1.58 2.53
C ILE A 19 -24.48 3.03 2.79
N GLN A 20 -25.74 3.29 3.18
CA GLN A 20 -26.20 4.65 3.46
C GLN A 20 -25.40 5.31 4.59
N ALA A 21 -25.16 4.58 5.69
CA ALA A 21 -24.39 5.08 6.81
C ALA A 21 -22.95 5.41 6.39
N LEU A 22 -22.25 4.46 5.77
CA LEU A 22 -20.86 4.63 5.35
C LEU A 22 -20.73 5.75 4.30
N SER A 23 -21.64 5.85 3.33
CA SER A 23 -21.67 6.93 2.35
C SER A 23 -21.82 8.31 2.99
N LYS A 24 -22.68 8.43 4.00
CA LYS A 24 -22.79 9.67 4.79
C LYS A 24 -21.48 9.99 5.52
N PHE A 25 -20.84 8.98 6.11
CA PHE A 25 -19.56 9.14 6.79
C PHE A 25 -18.46 9.61 5.84
N THR A 26 -18.28 8.92 4.71
CA THR A 26 -17.21 9.24 3.74
C THR A 26 -17.41 10.62 3.12
N THR A 27 -18.66 11.02 2.84
CA THR A 27 -18.98 12.37 2.35
C THR A 27 -18.62 13.43 3.40
N GLN A 28 -19.08 13.25 4.64
CA GLN A 28 -18.90 14.21 5.72
C GLN A 28 -17.43 14.41 6.11
N TYR A 29 -16.63 13.35 6.10
CA TYR A 29 -15.26 13.36 6.59
C TYR A 29 -14.20 13.15 5.49
N SER A 30 -14.57 13.33 4.22
CA SER A 30 -13.69 13.13 3.05
C SER A 30 -12.38 13.93 3.13
N THR A 31 -12.40 15.11 3.74
CA THR A 31 -11.24 16.02 3.90
C THR A 31 -10.65 16.03 5.32
N ALA A 32 -11.22 15.28 6.26
CA ALA A 32 -10.75 15.27 7.64
C ALA A 32 -9.34 14.66 7.73
N THR A 33 -8.44 15.32 8.46
CA THR A 33 -7.06 14.86 8.70
C THR A 33 -6.84 14.30 10.10
N SER A 34 -7.70 14.66 11.06
CA SER A 34 -7.65 14.21 12.45
C SER A 34 -9.05 14.21 13.07
N PHE A 35 -9.30 13.23 13.96
CA PHE A 35 -10.60 13.04 14.60
C PHE A 35 -10.55 13.32 16.10
N VAL A 36 -9.64 12.65 16.81
CA VAL A 36 -9.58 12.67 18.27
C VAL A 36 -9.06 14.01 18.83
N PRO A 37 -7.90 14.54 18.38
CA PRO A 37 -7.44 15.89 18.70
C PRO A 37 -8.47 17.00 18.42
N ASN A 38 -9.27 16.82 17.38
CA ASN A 38 -10.30 17.79 16.99
C ASN A 38 -11.62 17.63 17.77
N GLY A 39 -11.70 16.68 18.72
CA GLY A 39 -12.90 16.43 19.51
C GLY A 39 -14.08 15.87 18.71
N VAL A 40 -13.85 15.32 17.52
CA VAL A 40 -14.92 14.73 16.69
C VAL A 40 -15.46 13.45 17.33
N CYS A 41 -14.56 12.66 17.90
CA CYS A 41 -14.87 11.47 18.71
C CYS A 41 -13.76 11.20 19.72
N THR A 42 -14.06 10.36 20.70
CA THR A 42 -13.08 9.84 21.65
C THR A 42 -12.18 8.79 21.00
N GLN A 43 -11.03 8.55 21.63
CA GLN A 43 -10.10 7.50 21.21
C GLN A 43 -10.78 6.12 21.14
N GLU A 44 -11.64 5.83 22.11
CA GLU A 44 -12.35 4.55 22.24
C GLU A 44 -13.41 4.38 21.15
N GLU A 45 -14.23 5.40 20.87
CA GLU A 45 -15.21 5.37 19.79
C GLU A 45 -14.55 5.11 18.43
N LYS A 46 -13.42 5.79 18.15
CA LYS A 46 -12.65 5.56 16.92
C LYS A 46 -12.15 4.12 16.85
N ARG A 47 -11.60 3.59 17.95
CA ARG A 47 -11.08 2.21 18.03
C ARG A 47 -12.17 1.18 17.74
N VAL A 48 -13.31 1.30 18.41
CA VAL A 48 -14.47 0.41 18.23
C VAL A 48 -14.98 0.47 16.79
N PHE A 49 -15.06 1.66 16.20
CA PHE A 49 -15.51 1.79 14.81
C PHE A 49 -14.53 1.12 13.83
N VAL A 50 -13.22 1.33 14.00
CA VAL A 50 -12.19 0.66 13.19
C VAL A 50 -12.31 -0.87 13.29
N GLU A 51 -12.47 -1.41 14.50
CA GLU A 51 -12.63 -2.87 14.71
C GLU A 51 -13.87 -3.44 14.03
N GLN A 52 -14.97 -2.67 14.01
CA GLN A 52 -16.19 -3.07 13.33
C GLN A 52 -16.03 -3.09 11.81
N LEU A 53 -15.35 -2.10 11.24
CA LEU A 53 -15.05 -2.06 9.80
C LEU A 53 -14.18 -3.26 9.39
N LEU A 54 -13.12 -3.56 10.17
CA LEU A 54 -12.26 -4.72 9.92
C LEU A 54 -13.04 -6.04 10.01
N ARG A 55 -13.90 -6.20 11.02
CA ARG A 55 -14.76 -7.39 11.16
C ARG A 55 -15.69 -7.55 9.96
N GLY A 56 -16.30 -6.47 9.47
CA GLY A 56 -17.14 -6.48 8.27
C GLY A 56 -16.37 -6.93 7.04
N LEU A 57 -15.16 -6.41 6.84
CA LEU A 57 -14.28 -6.85 5.73
C LEU A 57 -13.89 -8.32 5.82
N SER A 58 -13.64 -8.84 7.03
CA SER A 58 -13.34 -10.26 7.23
C SER A 58 -14.55 -11.15 6.92
N SER A 59 -15.75 -10.79 7.40
CA SER A 59 -16.99 -11.54 7.12
C SER A 59 -17.24 -11.66 5.62
N ASN A 60 -17.14 -10.55 4.88
CA ASN A 60 -17.34 -10.54 3.43
C ASN A 60 -16.37 -11.49 2.69
N LEU A 61 -15.11 -11.59 3.14
CA LEU A 61 -14.15 -12.53 2.53
C LEU A 61 -14.51 -13.99 2.80
N GLU A 62 -14.93 -14.31 4.03
CA GLU A 62 -15.36 -15.66 4.40
C GLU A 62 -16.62 -16.07 3.62
N GLU A 63 -17.58 -15.16 3.49
CA GLU A 63 -18.80 -15.36 2.70
C GLU A 63 -18.47 -15.63 1.22
N ARG A 64 -17.59 -14.84 0.61
CA ARG A 64 -17.12 -15.09 -0.77
C ARG A 64 -16.41 -16.42 -0.94
N ARG A 65 -15.60 -16.81 0.05
CA ARG A 65 -14.89 -18.09 0.05
C ARG A 65 -15.87 -19.26 0.14
N ASN A 66 -16.92 -19.13 0.95
CA ASN A 66 -17.94 -20.16 1.13
C ASN A 66 -18.93 -20.23 -0.04
N ALA A 67 -19.24 -19.11 -0.69
CA ALA A 67 -20.13 -19.03 -1.84
C ALA A 67 -19.54 -19.63 -3.14
N GLY A 68 -18.26 -20.03 -3.11
CA GLY A 68 -17.51 -20.50 -4.27
C GLY A 68 -17.96 -21.85 -4.82
N THR A 69 -19.10 -21.93 -5.51
CA THR A 69 -19.32 -22.84 -6.67
C THR A 69 -20.65 -22.70 -7.45
N GLY A 70 -21.64 -21.86 -7.11
CA GLY A 70 -22.97 -22.07 -7.74
C GLY A 70 -24.01 -20.96 -7.76
N GLY A 71 -23.66 -19.67 -7.81
CA GLY A 71 -24.67 -18.61 -7.76
C GLY A 71 -24.48 -17.48 -8.78
N SER A 72 -25.02 -17.65 -9.98
CA SER A 72 -25.25 -16.57 -10.95
C SER A 72 -26.48 -15.74 -10.54
N GLY A 73 -26.32 -14.92 -9.51
CA GLY A 73 -27.29 -13.92 -9.07
C GLY A 73 -26.69 -12.51 -9.14
N ASP A 74 -26.91 -11.82 -10.26
CA ASP A 74 -26.23 -10.56 -10.62
C ASP A 74 -26.55 -9.33 -9.73
N SER A 75 -27.49 -9.43 -8.78
CA SER A 75 -27.97 -8.26 -8.01
C SER A 75 -27.33 -8.10 -6.63
N SER A 76 -27.05 -9.19 -5.91
CA SER A 76 -26.49 -9.09 -4.54
C SER A 76 -25.00 -8.72 -4.53
N GLY A 77 -24.26 -9.11 -5.57
CA GLY A 77 -22.82 -8.83 -5.66
C GLY A 77 -22.48 -7.34 -5.74
N SER A 78 -23.36 -6.53 -6.38
CA SER A 78 -23.14 -5.09 -6.55
C SER A 78 -23.21 -4.33 -5.21
N GLU A 79 -24.22 -4.63 -4.38
CA GLU A 79 -24.35 -4.00 -3.06
C GLU A 79 -23.21 -4.40 -2.12
N GLU A 80 -22.79 -5.67 -2.15
CA GLU A 80 -21.71 -6.16 -1.32
C GLU A 80 -20.35 -5.55 -1.70
N GLU A 81 -20.09 -5.41 -3.01
CA GLU A 81 -18.90 -4.75 -3.53
C GLU A 81 -18.88 -3.27 -3.13
N GLU A 82 -20.02 -2.57 -3.22
CA GLU A 82 -20.15 -1.18 -2.81
C GLU A 82 -19.98 -1.00 -1.29
N ALA A 83 -20.56 -1.88 -0.47
CA ALA A 83 -20.37 -1.87 0.97
C ALA A 83 -18.89 -2.11 1.34
N THR A 84 -18.22 -3.03 0.65
CA THR A 84 -16.78 -3.30 0.81
C THR A 84 -15.95 -2.07 0.46
N ARG A 85 -16.24 -1.44 -0.69
CA ARG A 85 -15.58 -0.21 -1.15
C ARG A 85 -15.71 0.92 -0.13
N LEU A 86 -16.93 1.19 0.35
CA LEU A 86 -17.20 2.25 1.34
C LEU A 86 -16.56 1.97 2.70
N THR A 87 -16.47 0.69 3.09
CA THR A 87 -15.78 0.28 4.31
C THR A 87 -14.29 0.57 4.23
N LEU A 88 -13.65 0.24 3.10
CA LEU A 88 -12.24 0.56 2.84
C LEU A 88 -12.01 2.07 2.75
N GLU A 89 -12.90 2.81 2.11
CA GLU A 89 -12.81 4.27 2.03
C GLU A 89 -12.93 4.93 3.42
N SER A 90 -13.80 4.39 4.28
CA SER A 90 -13.91 4.83 5.68
C SER A 90 -12.64 4.54 6.47
N LEU A 91 -12.07 3.34 6.33
CA LEU A 91 -10.77 3.00 6.92
C LEU A 91 -9.66 3.92 6.42
N ARG A 92 -9.63 4.24 5.12
CA ARG A 92 -8.63 5.16 4.53
C ARG A 92 -8.67 6.52 5.23
N ILE A 93 -9.87 7.05 5.44
CA ILE A 93 -10.07 8.33 6.12
C ILE A 93 -9.58 8.24 7.58
N LEU A 94 -9.98 7.19 8.32
CA LEU A 94 -9.60 7.01 9.73
C LEU A 94 -8.09 6.81 9.92
N CYS A 95 -7.43 6.12 8.98
CA CYS A 95 -5.99 5.84 8.99
C CYS A 95 -5.11 7.02 8.55
N ARG A 96 -5.68 8.20 8.26
CA ARG A 96 -4.88 9.44 8.10
C ARG A 96 -4.20 9.88 9.38
N GLU A 97 -4.70 9.40 10.51
CA GLU A 97 -4.18 9.60 11.85
C GLU A 97 -3.94 8.24 12.52
N SER A 98 -2.78 8.07 13.15
CA SER A 98 -2.36 6.78 13.73
C SER A 98 -3.09 6.36 15.00
N LEU A 99 -3.64 7.33 15.75
CA LEU A 99 -4.33 7.06 17.00
C LEU A 99 -5.56 6.17 16.78
N SER A 100 -5.69 5.12 17.60
CA SER A 100 -6.76 4.10 17.53
C SER A 100 -6.80 3.22 16.28
N CYS A 101 -5.74 3.19 15.47
CA CYS A 101 -5.67 2.36 14.25
C CYS A 101 -4.73 1.14 14.38
N SER A 102 -4.30 0.79 15.61
CA SER A 102 -3.33 -0.29 15.85
C SER A 102 -3.73 -1.65 15.26
N GLN A 103 -5.04 -1.97 15.25
CA GLN A 103 -5.55 -3.21 14.67
C GLN A 103 -5.34 -3.29 13.15
N VAL A 104 -5.48 -2.16 12.45
CA VAL A 104 -5.24 -2.09 11.00
C VAL A 104 -3.75 -2.31 10.69
N TYR A 105 -2.88 -1.84 11.59
CA TYR A 105 -1.43 -1.94 11.44
C TYR A 105 -0.85 -3.32 11.80
N SER A 106 -1.66 -4.19 12.41
CA SER A 106 -1.28 -5.55 12.77
C SER A 106 -1.06 -6.43 11.53
N SER A 107 -0.32 -7.53 11.68
CA SER A 107 -0.15 -8.52 10.60
C SER A 107 -1.50 -9.03 10.05
N SER A 108 -2.48 -9.25 10.93
CA SER A 108 -3.84 -9.66 10.51
C SER A 108 -4.55 -8.56 9.70
N GLY A 109 -4.45 -7.30 10.12
CA GLY A 109 -5.02 -6.17 9.40
C GLY A 109 -4.38 -5.98 8.01
N ILE A 110 -3.05 -6.05 7.92
CA ILE A 110 -2.33 -5.96 6.64
C ILE A 110 -2.68 -7.14 5.72
N SER A 111 -2.76 -8.36 6.26
CA SER A 111 -3.17 -9.55 5.49
C SER A 111 -4.59 -9.42 4.94
N LEU A 112 -5.51 -8.89 5.74
CA LEU A 112 -6.88 -8.61 5.32
C LEU A 112 -6.93 -7.60 4.17
N LEU A 113 -6.18 -6.50 4.27
CA LEU A 113 -6.11 -5.48 3.22
C LEU A 113 -5.44 -6.01 1.94
N LEU A 114 -4.40 -6.84 2.07
CA LEU A 114 -3.77 -7.52 0.94
C LEU A 114 -4.77 -8.43 0.21
N SER A 115 -5.60 -9.16 0.94
CA SER A 115 -6.64 -10.03 0.37
C SER A 115 -7.66 -9.23 -0.46
N HIS A 116 -8.05 -8.03 -0.01
CA HIS A 116 -8.95 -7.13 -0.76
C HIS A 116 -8.26 -6.37 -1.91
N SER A 117 -6.93 -6.18 -1.85
CA SER A 117 -6.17 -5.59 -2.95
C SER A 117 -6.05 -6.52 -4.17
N THR A 118 -6.31 -7.81 -3.99
CA THR A 118 -6.19 -8.87 -5.01
C THR A 118 -4.80 -9.00 -5.64
N LEU A 119 -3.76 -8.38 -5.08
CA LEU A 119 -2.40 -8.43 -5.59
C LEU A 119 -1.98 -9.88 -5.89
N PRO A 120 -1.24 -10.13 -6.98
CA PRO A 120 -0.79 -11.47 -7.35
C PRO A 120 0.31 -11.94 -6.38
N LEU A 121 -0.09 -12.30 -5.17
CA LEU A 121 0.80 -12.88 -4.18
C LEU A 121 1.25 -14.24 -4.70
N THR A 122 2.56 -14.42 -4.83
CA THR A 122 3.13 -15.73 -5.16
C THR A 122 2.75 -16.71 -4.05
N PRO A 123 2.17 -17.88 -4.38
CA PRO A 123 1.89 -18.87 -3.36
C PRO A 123 3.21 -19.22 -2.67
N SER A 124 3.23 -19.07 -1.35
CA SER A 124 4.35 -19.57 -0.54
C SER A 124 4.61 -21.03 -0.94
N PRO A 125 5.85 -21.45 -1.22
CA PRO A 125 6.19 -22.78 -1.71
C PRO A 125 6.02 -23.89 -0.65
N SER A 126 5.06 -23.74 0.26
CA SER A 126 4.73 -24.72 1.29
C SER A 126 4.05 -25.94 0.64
N PRO A 127 4.68 -27.13 0.67
CA PRO A 127 4.27 -28.30 -0.11
C PRO A 127 2.98 -29.01 0.39
N SER A 128 2.19 -28.38 1.28
CA SER A 128 1.02 -28.99 1.92
C SER A 128 -0.28 -28.19 1.75
N SER A 129 -0.28 -27.12 0.94
CA SER A 129 -1.47 -26.32 0.67
C SER A 129 -2.07 -26.72 -0.68
N SER A 130 -3.15 -27.50 -0.67
CA SER A 130 -4.10 -27.59 -1.77
C SER A 130 -4.64 -26.19 -2.07
N SER A 131 -4.05 -25.50 -3.07
CA SER A 131 -4.31 -24.08 -3.28
C SER A 131 -5.80 -23.81 -3.60
N PRO A 132 -6.43 -22.87 -2.89
CA PRO A 132 -7.72 -22.33 -3.27
C PRO A 132 -7.57 -21.50 -4.56
N THR A 133 -8.65 -21.42 -5.33
CA THR A 133 -8.83 -20.63 -6.54
C THR A 133 -8.14 -19.26 -6.41
N GLN A 134 -7.00 -19.08 -7.09
CA GLN A 134 -6.25 -17.82 -7.06
C GLN A 134 -7.17 -16.74 -7.66
N ALA A 135 -7.62 -15.80 -6.83
CA ALA A 135 -8.50 -14.72 -7.30
C ALA A 135 -7.77 -13.95 -8.40
N THR A 136 -8.37 -13.83 -9.58
CA THR A 136 -7.82 -13.05 -10.70
C THR A 136 -7.61 -11.62 -10.22
N PHE A 137 -6.37 -11.14 -10.25
CA PHE A 137 -6.06 -9.75 -9.92
C PHE A 137 -6.88 -8.79 -10.79
N LYS A 138 -7.66 -7.93 -10.14
CA LYS A 138 -8.47 -6.89 -10.79
C LYS A 138 -7.88 -5.53 -10.41
N PRO A 139 -6.81 -5.07 -11.08
CA PRO A 139 -6.01 -3.92 -10.65
C PRO A 139 -6.82 -2.64 -10.48
N ASP A 140 -7.80 -2.42 -11.35
CA ASP A 140 -8.51 -1.15 -11.45
C ASP A 140 -9.92 -1.21 -10.84
N SER A 141 -10.23 -2.26 -10.07
CA SER A 141 -11.47 -2.30 -9.29
C SER A 141 -11.43 -1.23 -8.19
N GLN A 142 -12.58 -0.66 -7.85
CA GLN A 142 -12.66 0.36 -6.80
C GLN A 142 -12.25 -0.19 -5.43
N VAL A 143 -12.58 -1.46 -5.15
CA VAL A 143 -12.15 -2.18 -3.93
C VAL A 143 -10.62 -2.30 -3.88
N THR A 144 -9.98 -2.68 -4.99
CA THR A 144 -8.52 -2.74 -5.10
C THR A 144 -7.90 -1.38 -4.81
N ILE A 145 -8.37 -0.33 -5.49
CA ILE A 145 -7.84 1.02 -5.36
C ILE A 145 -7.97 1.54 -3.92
N GLU A 146 -9.14 1.38 -3.28
CA GLU A 146 -9.30 1.81 -1.89
C GLU A 146 -8.45 0.97 -0.93
N SER A 147 -8.31 -0.34 -1.14
CA SER A 147 -7.40 -1.19 -0.36
C SER A 147 -5.94 -0.71 -0.44
N LEU A 148 -5.45 -0.40 -1.64
CA LEU A 148 -4.10 0.12 -1.86
C LEU A 148 -3.90 1.49 -1.21
N LYS A 149 -4.93 2.35 -1.17
CA LYS A 149 -4.90 3.63 -0.43
C LYS A 149 -4.81 3.41 1.08
N VAL A 150 -5.58 2.47 1.63
CA VAL A 150 -5.50 2.14 3.07
C VAL A 150 -4.11 1.60 3.41
N LEU A 151 -3.57 0.67 2.61
CA LEU A 151 -2.22 0.16 2.78
C LEU A 151 -1.18 1.28 2.74
N SER A 152 -1.28 2.20 1.78
CA SER A 152 -0.37 3.36 1.69
C SER A 152 -0.37 4.20 2.97
N ASN A 153 -1.53 4.43 3.58
CA ASN A 153 -1.63 5.12 4.86
C ASN A 153 -1.00 4.31 6.00
N CYS A 154 -1.22 2.99 6.05
CA CYS A 154 -0.62 2.12 7.06
C CYS A 154 0.90 2.15 7.02
N LEU A 155 1.48 1.96 5.83
CA LEU A 155 2.92 1.95 5.61
C LEU A 155 3.57 3.31 5.88
N LEU A 156 2.85 4.40 5.59
CA LEU A 156 3.32 5.75 5.89
C LEU A 156 3.37 6.00 7.41
N GLN A 157 2.31 5.63 8.13
CA GLN A 157 2.12 5.97 9.55
C GLN A 157 2.85 5.04 10.51
N ASN A 158 3.10 3.78 10.12
CA ASN A 158 3.56 2.76 11.04
C ASN A 158 4.69 1.90 10.43
N PRO A 159 5.94 1.96 10.96
CA PRO A 159 7.04 1.13 10.48
C PRO A 159 6.83 -0.38 10.63
N GLN A 160 6.08 -0.83 11.66
CA GLN A 160 5.74 -2.25 11.82
C GLN A 160 4.84 -2.73 10.68
N SER A 161 3.92 -1.90 10.18
CA SER A 161 3.11 -2.25 8.99
C SER A 161 3.95 -2.48 7.74
N ARG A 162 5.09 -1.79 7.57
CA ARG A 162 6.03 -2.06 6.45
C ARG A 162 6.62 -3.47 6.55
N ARG A 163 7.04 -3.87 7.75
CA ARG A 163 7.57 -5.22 8.02
C ARG A 163 6.53 -6.29 7.77
N CYS A 164 5.32 -6.13 8.33
CA CYS A 164 4.24 -7.08 8.10
C CYS A 164 3.87 -7.18 6.62
N PHE A 165 3.85 -6.06 5.88
CA PHE A 165 3.59 -6.05 4.44
C PHE A 165 4.66 -6.82 3.65
N GLU A 166 5.94 -6.66 4.00
CA GLU A 166 7.05 -7.42 3.42
C GLU A 166 6.96 -8.92 3.72
N GLU A 167 6.73 -9.29 4.99
CA GLU A 167 6.62 -10.68 5.45
C GLU A 167 5.44 -11.43 4.81
N LEU A 168 4.35 -10.71 4.50
CA LEU A 168 3.17 -11.25 3.83
C LEU A 168 3.30 -11.31 2.30
N GLY A 169 4.49 -11.04 1.75
CA GLY A 169 4.74 -11.08 0.30
C GLY A 169 4.14 -9.91 -0.47
N GLY A 170 3.77 -8.82 0.21
CA GLY A 170 3.18 -7.64 -0.41
C GLY A 170 4.11 -6.98 -1.43
N VAL A 171 5.43 -7.03 -1.19
CA VAL A 171 6.43 -6.48 -2.13
C VAL A 171 6.40 -7.24 -3.46
N GLU A 172 6.43 -8.58 -3.40
CA GLU A 172 6.32 -9.45 -4.58
C GLU A 172 5.00 -9.24 -5.29
N GLY A 173 3.89 -9.15 -4.55
CA GLY A 173 2.57 -8.88 -5.10
C GLY A 173 2.53 -7.56 -5.86
N VAL A 174 3.15 -6.51 -5.34
CA VAL A 174 3.21 -5.20 -6.02
C VAL A 174 4.09 -5.25 -7.27
N VAL A 175 5.25 -5.90 -7.23
CA VAL A 175 6.10 -6.06 -8.42
C VAL A 175 5.39 -6.90 -9.49
N GLY A 176 4.74 -8.00 -9.10
CA GLY A 176 3.91 -8.80 -10.00
C GLY A 176 2.75 -8.00 -10.59
N GLY A 177 2.08 -7.18 -9.77
CA GLY A 177 1.02 -6.27 -10.19
C GLY A 177 1.48 -5.23 -11.21
N LEU A 178 2.65 -4.60 -10.99
CA LEU A 178 3.26 -3.68 -11.95
C LEU A 178 3.83 -4.38 -13.19
N GLY A 179 4.24 -5.64 -13.06
CA GLY A 179 4.74 -6.47 -14.16
C GLY A 179 3.66 -6.87 -15.16
N LEU A 180 2.38 -6.89 -14.74
CA LEU A 180 1.25 -6.96 -15.64
C LEU A 180 1.24 -5.70 -16.48
N ASP A 181 1.47 -5.86 -17.79
CA ASP A 181 1.58 -4.80 -18.80
C ASP A 181 1.19 -3.41 -18.27
N PRO A 182 2.17 -2.59 -17.84
CA PRO A 182 1.91 -1.28 -17.23
C PRO A 182 1.08 -0.36 -18.13
N THR A 183 0.98 -0.66 -19.42
CA THR A 183 0.14 0.09 -20.36
C THR A 183 -1.36 -0.02 -20.05
N LYS A 184 -1.79 -1.14 -19.45
CA LYS A 184 -3.18 -1.46 -19.16
C LYS A 184 -3.67 -1.01 -17.79
N LEU A 185 -2.75 -0.77 -16.85
CA LEU A 185 -3.09 -0.25 -15.53
C LEU A 185 -3.47 1.23 -15.62
N ASN A 186 -4.50 1.65 -14.91
CA ASN A 186 -4.82 3.07 -14.80
C ASN A 186 -3.71 3.83 -14.04
N LEU A 187 -3.67 5.17 -14.16
CA LEU A 187 -2.64 6.00 -13.52
C LEU A 187 -2.70 5.92 -11.99
N THR A 188 -3.89 5.84 -11.41
CA THR A 188 -4.10 5.74 -9.96
C THR A 188 -3.49 4.47 -9.39
N THR A 189 -3.73 3.33 -10.02
CA THR A 189 -3.19 2.03 -9.63
C THR A 189 -1.68 2.01 -9.77
N GLN A 190 -1.12 2.48 -10.90
CA GLN A 190 0.33 2.62 -11.06
C GLN A 190 0.95 3.48 -9.96
N PHE A 191 0.36 4.66 -9.68
CA PHE A 191 0.81 5.55 -8.62
C PHE A 191 0.81 4.85 -7.25
N LEU A 192 -0.29 4.18 -6.89
CA LEU A 192 -0.43 3.52 -5.60
C LEU A 192 0.56 2.36 -5.44
N LEU A 193 0.75 1.55 -6.47
CA LEU A 193 1.72 0.46 -6.45
C LEU A 193 3.16 0.97 -6.28
N LEU A 194 3.55 2.00 -7.04
CA LEU A 194 4.85 2.65 -6.86
C LEU A 194 5.00 3.26 -5.47
N ARG A 195 3.93 3.88 -4.95
CA ARG A 195 3.90 4.46 -3.60
C ARG A 195 4.14 3.41 -2.52
N LEU A 196 3.55 2.23 -2.65
CA LEU A 196 3.78 1.12 -1.71
C LEU A 196 5.26 0.69 -1.74
N LEU A 197 5.85 0.48 -2.92
CA LEU A 197 7.29 0.13 -3.03
C LEU A 197 8.20 1.23 -2.49
N PHE A 198 7.88 2.49 -2.76
CA PHE A 198 8.62 3.61 -2.20
C PHE A 198 8.57 3.58 -0.67
N LEU A 199 7.38 3.40 -0.07
CA LEU A 199 7.22 3.37 1.38
C LEU A 199 7.91 2.16 2.04
N THR A 200 7.94 0.99 1.39
CA THR A 200 8.65 -0.19 1.92
C THR A 200 10.16 -0.08 1.83
N THR A 201 10.69 0.74 0.92
CA THR A 201 12.15 0.95 0.77
C THR A 201 12.72 2.01 1.70
N VAL A 202 11.88 2.84 2.34
CA VAL A 202 12.34 3.83 3.33
C VAL A 202 12.98 3.11 4.53
N ASP A 203 14.28 3.34 4.72
CA ASP A 203 15.13 2.78 5.79
C ASP A 203 15.21 1.24 5.78
N ASN A 204 14.98 0.58 4.63
CA ASN A 204 14.97 -0.88 4.53
C ASN A 204 15.86 -1.41 3.39
N LYS A 205 17.16 -1.52 3.68
CA LYS A 205 18.18 -2.04 2.76
C LYS A 205 17.92 -3.47 2.30
N HIS A 206 17.29 -4.30 3.14
CA HIS A 206 16.94 -5.68 2.77
C HIS A 206 15.91 -5.71 1.65
N THR A 207 14.83 -4.93 1.79
CA THR A 207 13.82 -4.80 0.73
C THR A 207 14.42 -4.23 -0.56
N VAL A 208 15.31 -3.23 -0.47
CA VAL A 208 16.01 -2.68 -1.64
C VAL A 208 16.81 -3.76 -2.37
N ALA A 209 17.64 -4.53 -1.66
CA ALA A 209 18.40 -5.63 -2.25
C ALA A 209 17.48 -6.67 -2.91
N LYS A 210 16.41 -7.09 -2.22
CA LYS A 210 15.41 -8.03 -2.75
C LYS A 210 14.76 -7.51 -4.04
N LEU A 211 14.40 -6.23 -4.09
CA LEU A 211 13.78 -5.59 -5.25
C LEU A 211 14.69 -5.59 -6.48
N VAL A 212 15.97 -5.27 -6.29
CA VAL A 212 16.95 -5.19 -7.38
C VAL A 212 17.40 -6.58 -7.83
N GLU A 213 17.80 -7.43 -6.88
CA GLU A 213 18.50 -8.69 -7.16
C GLU A 213 17.53 -9.85 -7.45
N ALA A 214 16.39 -9.91 -6.76
CA ALA A 214 15.48 -11.06 -6.85
C ALA A 214 14.23 -10.79 -7.69
N LEU A 215 13.73 -9.55 -7.70
CA LEU A 215 12.43 -9.23 -8.31
C LEU A 215 12.52 -8.46 -9.63
N GLY A 216 13.71 -8.03 -10.05
CA GLY A 216 13.89 -7.34 -11.33
C GLY A 216 13.10 -6.03 -11.45
N VAL A 217 12.92 -5.30 -10.34
CA VAL A 217 12.06 -4.10 -10.33
C VAL A 217 12.57 -3.00 -11.29
N VAL A 218 13.87 -2.99 -11.59
CA VAL A 218 14.53 -1.98 -12.44
C VAL A 218 13.91 -1.96 -13.83
N ASP A 219 13.69 -3.13 -14.45
CA ASP A 219 13.09 -3.23 -15.79
C ASP A 219 11.65 -2.74 -15.81
N VAL A 220 10.91 -2.97 -14.71
CA VAL A 220 9.53 -2.52 -14.55
C VAL A 220 9.48 -0.99 -14.46
N ILE A 221 10.36 -0.40 -13.64
CA ILE A 221 10.45 1.05 -13.48
C ILE A 221 10.89 1.72 -14.78
N GLU A 222 11.86 1.15 -15.50
CA GLU A 222 12.33 1.68 -16.78
C GLU A 222 11.18 1.78 -17.79
N LYS A 223 10.34 0.74 -17.91
CA LYS A 223 9.14 0.76 -18.76
C LYS A 223 8.17 1.87 -18.37
N ILE A 224 7.94 2.08 -17.08
CA ILE A 224 7.06 3.14 -16.57
C ILE A 224 7.62 4.53 -16.91
N ILE A 225 8.91 4.75 -16.68
CA ILE A 225 9.57 6.03 -16.98
C ILE A 225 9.49 6.34 -18.48
N LYS A 226 9.81 5.36 -19.33
CA LYS A 226 9.71 5.49 -20.79
C LYS A 226 8.29 5.79 -21.26
N LYS A 227 7.27 5.20 -20.64
CA LYS A 227 5.85 5.42 -20.99
C LYS A 227 5.40 6.86 -20.68
N HIS A 228 5.95 7.50 -19.66
CA HIS A 228 5.46 8.80 -19.16
C HIS A 228 6.38 9.98 -19.50
N THR A 229 7.56 9.73 -20.10
CA THR A 229 8.52 10.76 -20.51
C THR A 229 8.55 10.94 -22.04
N PRO A 230 8.38 12.15 -22.61
CA PRO A 230 7.89 13.41 -22.04
C PRO A 230 6.44 13.67 -22.49
N LYS A 231 5.46 13.39 -21.63
CA LYS A 231 4.07 13.76 -21.89
C LYS A 231 3.78 15.19 -21.42
N PRO A 232 2.91 15.94 -22.12
CA PRO A 232 2.44 17.25 -21.66
C PRO A 232 1.86 17.18 -20.25
N ILE A 233 1.95 18.28 -19.52
CA ILE A 233 1.35 18.39 -18.18
C ILE A 233 -0.17 18.46 -18.36
N GLU A 234 -0.86 17.44 -17.88
CA GLU A 234 -2.33 17.38 -17.88
C GLU A 234 -2.87 17.83 -16.51
N PRO A 235 -4.00 18.55 -16.45
CA PRO A 235 -4.65 18.90 -15.20
C PRO A 235 -5.36 17.69 -14.59
N GLY A 236 -5.15 17.42 -13.31
CA GLY A 236 -5.85 16.36 -12.58
C GLY A 236 -5.11 15.90 -11.32
N PRO A 237 -5.76 15.12 -10.44
CA PRO A 237 -5.13 14.61 -9.23
C PRO A 237 -4.11 13.50 -9.51
N PHE A 238 -4.31 12.72 -10.57
CA PHE A 238 -3.39 11.68 -11.03
C PHE A 238 -3.02 11.95 -12.47
N THR A 239 -1.77 12.35 -12.68
CA THR A 239 -1.21 12.69 -13.99
C THR A 239 -0.03 11.76 -14.29
N PRO A 240 0.39 11.60 -15.55
CA PRO A 240 1.63 10.91 -15.89
C PRO A 240 2.84 11.39 -15.05
N GLN A 241 2.87 12.69 -14.72
CA GLN A 241 3.91 13.30 -13.90
C GLN A 241 3.86 12.83 -12.44
N THR A 242 2.67 12.59 -11.87
CA THR A 242 2.56 12.02 -10.51
C THR A 242 3.11 10.60 -10.43
N VAL A 243 2.81 9.77 -11.44
CA VAL A 243 3.35 8.40 -11.55
C VAL A 243 4.87 8.45 -11.73
N LEU A 244 5.36 9.33 -12.62
CA LEU A 244 6.80 9.53 -12.83
C LEU A 244 7.50 10.00 -11.55
N SER A 245 6.90 10.90 -10.77
CA SER A 245 7.44 11.35 -9.49
C SER A 245 7.62 10.21 -8.50
N GLU A 246 6.63 9.33 -8.34
CA GLU A 246 6.77 8.15 -7.47
C GLU A 246 7.81 7.16 -8.00
N ALA A 247 7.87 6.94 -9.32
CA ALA A 247 8.91 6.10 -9.93
C ALA A 247 10.31 6.64 -9.65
N LEU A 248 10.54 7.95 -9.80
CA LEU A 248 11.85 8.57 -9.54
C LEU A 248 12.22 8.56 -8.05
N LYS A 249 11.26 8.73 -7.14
CA LYS A 249 11.51 8.56 -5.70
C LYS A 249 11.95 7.13 -5.37
N LEU A 250 11.32 6.14 -6.01
CA LEU A 250 11.72 4.75 -5.85
C LEU A 250 13.14 4.52 -6.41
N VAL A 251 13.44 4.99 -7.63
CA VAL A 251 14.80 4.92 -8.20
C VAL A 251 15.83 5.54 -7.26
N PHE A 252 15.52 6.70 -6.68
CA PHE A 252 16.40 7.35 -5.71
C PHE A 252 16.69 6.44 -4.52
N ASN A 253 15.68 5.82 -3.90
CA ASN A 253 15.88 4.88 -2.80
C ASN A 253 16.72 3.66 -3.23
N LEU A 254 16.45 3.11 -4.42
CA LEU A 254 17.18 1.95 -4.94
C LEU A 254 18.66 2.25 -5.25
N MET A 255 19.00 3.49 -5.59
CA MET A 255 20.38 3.91 -5.89
C MET A 255 21.13 4.42 -4.66
N HIS A 256 20.43 5.08 -3.74
CA HIS A 256 21.04 5.71 -2.56
C HIS A 256 21.53 4.66 -1.56
N ASP A 257 20.74 3.61 -1.35
CA ASP A 257 21.20 2.44 -0.63
C ASP A 257 22.10 1.64 -1.56
N LYS A 258 23.38 2.04 -1.67
CA LYS A 258 24.42 1.15 -2.18
C LYS A 258 24.30 -0.14 -1.39
N ALA A 259 23.74 -1.17 -2.01
CA ALA A 259 23.79 -2.53 -1.52
C ALA A 259 25.25 -2.76 -1.10
N PRO A 260 25.53 -3.22 0.14
CA PRO A 260 26.90 -3.58 0.49
C PRO A 260 27.31 -4.58 -0.58
N SER A 261 28.23 -4.17 -1.45
CA SER A 261 28.75 -4.98 -2.54
C SER A 261 29.02 -6.33 -1.96
N SER A 262 28.15 -7.29 -2.26
CA SER A 262 28.31 -8.64 -1.79
C SER A 262 29.69 -9.02 -2.28
N LYS A 263 30.58 -9.33 -1.32
CA LYS A 263 31.84 -9.97 -1.65
C LYS A 263 31.43 -11.29 -2.29
N ILE A 264 31.25 -11.27 -3.61
CA ILE A 264 31.23 -12.44 -4.44
C ILE A 264 32.55 -13.13 -4.11
N GLY A 265 32.42 -14.27 -3.42
CA GLY A 265 33.53 -15.14 -3.07
C GLY A 265 34.39 -15.35 -4.31
N GLY A 266 35.70 -15.23 -4.11
CA GLY A 266 36.69 -15.09 -5.16
C GLY A 266 36.61 -16.16 -6.25
N GLY A 267 36.81 -15.70 -7.47
CA GLY A 267 37.09 -16.54 -8.62
C GLY A 267 37.60 -15.68 -9.77
N LEU A 268 38.93 -15.57 -9.86
CA LEU A 268 39.72 -15.19 -11.04
C LEU A 268 39.16 -14.04 -11.90
N PHE A 269 39.64 -12.80 -11.68
CA PHE A 269 40.20 -11.91 -12.71
C PHE A 269 40.41 -10.49 -12.14
N GLY A 270 41.68 -10.16 -11.90
CA GLY A 270 42.33 -8.88 -12.19
C GLY A 270 41.75 -7.54 -11.69
N GLY A 271 42.46 -6.93 -10.73
CA GLY A 271 42.69 -5.47 -10.74
C GLY A 271 41.95 -4.67 -9.65
N ALA A 272 42.44 -4.72 -8.42
CA ALA A 272 42.04 -3.77 -7.39
C ALA A 272 42.68 -2.40 -7.66
N VAL A 273 41.86 -1.39 -7.95
CA VAL A 273 42.23 0.02 -7.81
C VAL A 273 41.69 0.48 -6.46
N THR A 274 42.58 0.65 -5.48
CA THR A 274 42.25 1.28 -4.20
C THR A 274 42.24 2.79 -4.37
N TYR A 275 41.08 3.41 -4.16
CA TYR A 275 41.00 4.86 -3.92
C TYR A 275 41.38 5.11 -2.46
N THR A 276 42.49 5.81 -2.25
CA THR A 276 42.85 6.41 -0.96
C THR A 276 42.11 7.74 -0.83
N ASP A 277 41.28 7.87 0.20
CA ASP A 277 40.75 9.16 0.66
C ASP A 277 41.93 10.08 1.02
N ALA A 278 41.97 11.24 0.38
CA ALA A 278 42.91 12.32 0.69
C ALA A 278 42.15 13.50 1.28
N ASP A 279 42.55 13.82 2.51
CA ASP A 279 42.71 15.14 3.12
C ASP A 279 41.47 16.02 3.40
N GLU A 280 41.08 16.00 4.68
CA GLU A 280 40.46 17.13 5.38
C GLU A 280 41.42 18.33 5.40
N GLU A 281 41.13 19.38 4.62
CA GLU A 281 41.75 20.68 4.82
C GLU A 281 41.09 21.43 5.99
N VAL A 282 41.92 21.71 7.00
CA VAL A 282 41.65 22.59 8.14
C VAL A 282 41.60 24.04 7.65
N VAL A 283 40.44 24.69 7.76
CA VAL A 283 40.29 26.13 7.50
C VAL A 283 40.58 26.91 8.79
N GLU A 284 41.79 27.47 8.89
CA GLU A 284 42.16 28.47 9.91
C GLU A 284 41.68 29.88 9.54
N GLY A 285 41.06 30.56 10.51
CA GLY A 285 41.38 31.96 10.82
C GLY A 285 40.65 33.09 10.07
N VAL A 286 39.42 33.40 10.48
CA VAL A 286 38.80 34.71 10.22
C VAL A 286 39.26 35.71 11.30
N LYS A 287 39.99 36.76 10.90
CA LYS A 287 40.27 37.94 11.75
C LYS A 287 39.13 38.96 11.65
N PRO A 288 38.73 39.61 12.76
CA PRO A 288 37.74 40.69 12.72
C PRO A 288 38.39 42.01 12.25
N PHE A 289 37.67 42.73 11.39
CA PHE A 289 37.98 44.11 11.01
C PHE A 289 37.58 45.06 12.15
N SER A 290 38.51 45.96 12.49
CA SER A 290 38.24 47.28 13.07
C SER A 290 38.32 48.33 11.96
#